data_AF-A0A562LG39-F1
#
_entry.id   AF-A0A562LG39-F1
#
_cell.length_a   1.000
_cell.length_b   1.000
_cell.length_c   1.000
_cell.angle_alpha   90.00
_cell.angle_beta   90.00
_cell.angle_gamma   90.00
#
_symmetry.space_group_name_H-M   'P 1'
#
loop_
_entity.id
_entity.type
_entity.pdbx_description
1 polymer ?
#
loop_
_entity_poly.entity_id
_entity_poly.type
_entity_poly.pdbx_seq_one_letter_code
_entity_poly.pdbx_strand_id
1 'polypeptide(L)'
;MGRFASGKKLTLGTLGASSTWLLCMGLFSTFASSSHKRRDPIRLLEPAGAGARPSSMDEPQPSAEDELSAIIAKAAKQPLLDAAYELWRQRYRLETIAGRPTAEEVRVNRSLTMEQFGVQYRYERDHAHEGPMFGYVKRAHPRADDQAIRQAIITAVKFEDAYNKHFDLNADFWDCVVRAVAQAARKYPHYLETTYRDARSDLAYYMK
;
A
#
# COMPACT_ATOMS: atom_id res chain seq x y z
N MET A 1 56.04 1.86 -25.60
CA MET A 1 55.42 3.14 -25.21
C MET A 1 53.97 3.13 -25.67
N GLY A 2 53.01 3.01 -24.76
CA GLY A 2 51.57 3.03 -25.08
C GLY A 2 50.76 3.09 -23.78
N ARG A 3 50.10 4.22 -23.55
CA ARG A 3 49.49 4.64 -22.28
C ARG A 3 48.21 3.83 -21.99
N PHE A 4 48.14 3.23 -20.80
CA PHE A 4 46.89 2.70 -20.24
C PHE A 4 46.08 3.84 -19.63
N ALA A 5 44.86 4.05 -20.14
CA ALA A 5 43.91 5.01 -19.60
C ALA A 5 43.19 4.43 -18.38
N SER A 6 43.28 5.16 -17.27
CA SER A 6 42.65 4.86 -15.98
C SER A 6 41.13 5.08 -16.06
N GLY A 7 40.36 4.00 -15.97
CA GLY A 7 38.91 4.03 -15.82
C GLY A 7 38.54 4.39 -14.39
N LYS A 8 37.99 5.60 -14.21
CA LYS A 8 37.42 6.07 -12.95
C LYS A 8 36.25 5.18 -12.53
N LYS A 9 36.38 4.49 -11.40
CA LYS A 9 35.25 3.83 -10.72
C LYS A 9 34.34 4.92 -10.14
N LEU A 10 33.14 5.03 -10.69
CA LEU A 10 32.03 5.74 -10.05
C LEU A 10 31.60 4.91 -8.84
N THR A 11 31.97 5.39 -7.65
CA THR A 11 31.44 4.89 -6.38
C THR A 11 30.00 5.33 -6.26
N LEU A 12 29.08 4.39 -6.43
CA LEU A 12 27.66 4.55 -6.13
C LEU A 12 27.53 4.72 -4.62
N GLY A 13 27.34 5.96 -4.17
CA GLY A 13 27.13 6.28 -2.77
C GLY A 13 25.82 5.68 -2.28
N THR A 14 25.90 4.92 -1.20
CA THR A 14 24.77 4.37 -0.45
C THR A 14 23.94 5.52 0.13
N LEU A 15 22.98 6.02 -0.64
CA LEU A 15 21.88 6.82 -0.13
C LEU A 15 21.00 5.87 0.68
N GLY A 16 20.91 6.11 1.99
CA GLY A 16 20.02 5.38 2.87
C GLY A 16 18.60 5.43 2.30
N ALA A 17 18.10 4.27 1.87
CA ALA A 17 16.79 4.12 1.26
C ALA A 17 15.70 4.33 2.32
N SER A 18 15.39 5.60 2.61
CA SER A 18 14.15 5.94 3.31
C SER A 18 12.99 5.63 2.36
N SER A 19 12.11 4.72 2.76
CA SER A 19 11.08 4.10 1.92
C SER A 19 9.77 4.92 1.87
N THR A 20 9.83 6.23 1.70
CA THR A 20 8.66 7.12 1.81
C THR A 20 8.39 7.84 0.49
N TRP A 21 7.58 7.26 -0.41
CA TRP A 21 7.58 7.75 -1.80
C TRP A 21 6.25 7.87 -2.55
N LEU A 22 5.11 7.38 -2.04
CA LEU A 22 3.95 7.18 -2.93
C LEU A 22 2.67 7.97 -2.61
N LEU A 23 2.83 9.25 -2.28
CA LEU A 23 1.75 10.25 -2.41
C LEU A 23 1.32 10.53 -3.88
N CYS A 24 2.05 10.03 -4.88
CA CYS A 24 1.76 10.33 -6.31
C CYS A 24 0.74 9.40 -6.98
N MET A 25 0.42 8.23 -6.41
CA MET A 25 -0.57 7.31 -7.00
C MET A 25 -2.02 7.81 -6.84
N GLY A 26 -2.29 8.67 -5.85
CA GLY A 26 -3.62 9.28 -5.66
C GLY A 26 -3.93 10.46 -6.59
N LEU A 27 -3.01 10.87 -7.47
CA LEU A 27 -3.13 12.08 -8.29
C LEU A 27 -3.43 11.81 -9.78
N PHE A 28 -3.55 10.55 -10.22
CA PHE A 28 -3.88 10.23 -11.61
C PHE A 28 -5.32 9.75 -11.85
N SER A 29 -6.13 9.62 -10.79
CA SER A 29 -7.57 9.34 -10.93
C SER A 29 -8.40 10.63 -10.80
N THR A 30 -8.24 11.55 -11.74
CA THR A 30 -9.23 12.59 -12.06
C THR A 30 -9.39 12.64 -13.58
N PHE A 31 -10.54 12.79 -14.22
CA PHE A 31 -11.96 12.66 -13.88
C PHE A 31 -12.65 12.90 -15.23
N ALA A 32 -13.35 11.91 -15.80
CA ALA A 32 -14.29 12.14 -16.89
C ALA A 32 -15.48 11.20 -16.73
N SER A 33 -16.35 11.52 -15.77
CA SER A 33 -17.72 11.00 -15.75
C SER A 33 -18.70 12.12 -15.48
N SER A 34 -19.46 12.43 -16.53
CA SER A 34 -20.44 13.49 -16.62
C SER A 34 -21.66 13.16 -15.76
N SER A 35 -21.87 13.93 -14.70
CA SER A 35 -22.99 13.78 -13.77
C SER A 35 -24.30 14.22 -14.41
N HIS A 36 -25.27 13.30 -14.48
CA HIS A 36 -26.67 13.59 -14.83
C HIS A 36 -27.32 14.45 -13.74
N LYS A 37 -27.75 15.64 -14.13
CA LYS A 37 -28.37 16.68 -13.29
C LYS A 37 -29.88 16.45 -13.22
N ARG A 38 -30.40 15.80 -12.17
CA ARG A 38 -31.84 15.86 -11.82
C ARG A 38 -32.07 17.03 -10.86
N ARG A 39 -32.94 17.95 -11.29
CA ARG A 39 -33.49 19.06 -10.50
C ARG A 39 -34.79 18.56 -9.86
N ASP A 40 -34.94 18.72 -8.56
CA ASP A 40 -36.24 18.77 -7.89
C ASP A 40 -36.33 20.01 -6.99
N PRO A 41 -37.49 20.69 -6.94
CA PRO A 41 -37.64 21.98 -6.27
C PRO A 41 -37.98 21.87 -4.78
N ILE A 42 -37.19 22.61 -4.00
CA ILE A 42 -37.46 23.37 -2.78
C ILE A 42 -38.87 23.22 -2.19
N ARG A 43 -38.95 22.62 -0.99
CA ARG A 43 -39.97 22.95 0.02
C ARG A 43 -39.32 23.47 1.29
N LEU A 44 -39.62 24.74 1.51
CA LEU A 44 -39.40 25.56 2.69
C LEU A 44 -40.24 25.01 3.85
N LEU A 45 -39.64 24.79 5.03
CA LEU A 45 -40.27 25.02 6.33
C LEU A 45 -39.21 24.91 7.45
N GLU A 46 -38.90 26.03 8.08
CA GLU A 46 -38.32 26.06 9.43
C GLU A 46 -39.40 25.64 10.45
N PRO A 47 -38.99 25.01 11.56
CA PRO A 47 -39.12 25.76 12.80
C PRO A 47 -37.90 25.66 13.72
N ALA A 48 -37.68 26.78 14.41
CA ALA A 48 -36.73 26.98 15.49
C ALA A 48 -36.90 25.94 16.62
N GLY A 49 -35.79 25.27 16.94
CA GLY A 49 -35.63 24.46 18.14
C GLY A 49 -34.19 24.54 18.59
N ALA A 50 -33.91 25.45 19.53
CA ALA A 50 -32.62 25.59 20.20
C ALA A 50 -32.35 24.38 21.09
N GLY A 51 -31.91 23.28 20.49
CA GLY A 51 -31.33 22.13 21.19
C GLY A 51 -29.84 22.36 21.36
N ALA A 52 -29.41 22.56 22.60
CA ALA A 52 -28.00 22.54 22.98
C ALA A 52 -27.34 21.27 22.39
N ARG A 53 -26.40 21.46 21.46
CA ARG A 53 -25.60 20.35 20.94
C ARG A 53 -24.85 19.75 22.13
N PRO A 54 -24.99 18.44 22.42
CA PRO A 54 -24.06 17.80 23.33
C PRO A 54 -22.66 18.03 22.77
N SER A 55 -21.83 18.68 23.57
CA SER A 55 -20.39 18.80 23.33
C SER A 55 -19.90 17.40 22.99
N SER A 56 -19.61 17.17 21.70
CA SER A 56 -18.96 15.96 21.25
C SER A 56 -17.72 15.80 22.11
N MET A 57 -17.62 14.69 22.83
CA MET A 57 -16.37 14.31 23.49
C MET A 57 -15.28 14.44 22.44
N ASP A 58 -14.31 15.32 22.69
CA ASP A 58 -13.03 15.33 21.98
C ASP A 58 -12.37 13.99 22.30
N GLU A 59 -12.70 12.95 21.54
CA GLU A 59 -11.86 11.75 21.53
C GLU A 59 -10.47 12.21 21.05
N PRO A 60 -9.42 11.99 21.85
CA PRO A 60 -8.07 12.32 21.43
C PRO A 60 -7.79 11.60 20.11
N GLN A 61 -7.42 12.35 19.06
CA GLN A 61 -6.97 11.70 17.85
C GLN A 61 -5.75 10.82 18.20
N PRO A 62 -5.76 9.54 17.80
CA PRO A 62 -4.66 8.64 18.10
C PRO A 62 -3.37 9.21 17.51
N SER A 63 -2.28 9.14 18.26
CA SER A 63 -0.98 9.53 17.73
C SER A 63 -0.55 8.60 16.60
N ALA A 64 0.40 9.04 15.77
CA ALA A 64 1.00 8.21 14.74
C ALA A 64 1.53 6.87 15.29
N GLU A 65 2.11 6.87 16.49
CA GLU A 65 2.61 5.66 17.13
C GLU A 65 1.48 4.75 17.63
N ASP A 66 0.37 5.33 18.11
CA ASP A 66 -0.82 4.55 18.50
C ASP A 66 -1.45 3.87 17.29
N GLU A 67 -1.53 4.57 16.17
CA GLU A 67 -2.03 4.03 14.91
C GLU A 67 -1.13 2.92 14.38
N LEU A 68 0.19 3.13 14.36
CA LEU A 68 1.17 2.11 13.98
C LEU A 68 1.05 0.87 14.86
N SER A 69 0.97 1.08 16.18
CA SER A 69 0.83 0.01 17.16
C SER A 69 -0.47 -0.76 16.99
N ALA A 70 -1.58 -0.08 16.68
CA ALA A 70 -2.86 -0.72 16.41
C ALA A 70 -2.81 -1.59 15.14
N ILE A 71 -2.18 -1.11 14.06
CA ILE A 71 -2.00 -1.88 12.82
C ILE A 71 -1.17 -3.14 13.09
N ILE A 72 -0.04 -2.99 13.79
CA ILE A 72 0.84 -4.12 14.12
C ILE A 72 0.14 -5.11 15.06
N ALA A 73 -0.58 -4.63 16.07
CA ALA A 73 -1.32 -5.48 17.01
C ALA A 73 -2.47 -6.24 16.33
N LYS A 74 -3.07 -5.68 15.27
CA LYS A 74 -4.05 -6.38 14.45
C LYS A 74 -3.40 -7.50 13.65
N ALA A 75 -2.28 -7.20 12.95
CA ALA A 75 -1.54 -8.19 12.18
C ALA A 75 -1.00 -9.34 13.05
N ALA A 76 -0.54 -9.04 14.27
CA ALA A 76 -0.01 -10.03 15.21
C ALA A 76 -1.00 -11.14 15.62
N LYS A 77 -2.31 -10.93 15.42
CA LYS A 77 -3.35 -11.93 15.69
C LYS A 77 -3.46 -12.99 14.59
N GLN A 78 -2.83 -12.75 13.44
CA GLN A 78 -2.91 -13.63 12.28
C GLN A 78 -1.68 -14.55 12.20
N PRO A 79 -1.71 -15.65 11.43
CA PRO A 79 -0.51 -16.39 11.08
C PRO A 79 0.50 -15.50 10.34
N LEU A 80 1.79 -15.82 10.44
CA LEU A 80 2.90 -15.00 9.91
C LEU A 80 2.69 -14.58 8.45
N LEU A 81 2.21 -15.50 7.60
CA LEU A 81 2.03 -15.25 6.18
C LEU A 81 0.90 -14.22 5.92
N ASP A 82 -0.24 -14.38 6.58
CA ASP A 82 -1.37 -13.46 6.52
C ASP A 82 -1.04 -12.10 7.14
N ALA A 83 -0.31 -12.08 8.26
CA ALA A 83 0.16 -10.86 8.90
C ALA A 83 1.10 -10.06 7.97
N ALA A 84 2.02 -10.75 7.28
CA ALA A 84 2.88 -10.12 6.29
C ALA A 84 2.07 -9.51 5.14
N TYR A 85 1.04 -10.21 4.65
CA TYR A 85 0.15 -9.66 3.63
C TYR A 85 -0.70 -8.48 4.13
N GLU A 86 -1.24 -8.55 5.35
CA GLU A 86 -2.00 -7.45 5.94
C GLU A 86 -1.16 -6.18 6.11
N LEU A 87 0.10 -6.31 6.52
CA LEU A 87 1.01 -5.17 6.62
C LEU A 87 1.40 -4.66 5.22
N TRP A 88 1.64 -5.58 4.28
CA TRP A 88 2.02 -5.23 2.90
C TRP A 88 0.93 -4.44 2.14
N ARG A 89 -0.35 -4.81 2.27
CA ARG A 89 -1.47 -4.03 1.68
C ARG A 89 -1.60 -2.65 2.32
N GLN A 90 -1.15 -2.48 3.56
CA GLN A 90 -1.16 -1.21 4.29
C GLN A 90 0.13 -0.41 4.14
N ARG A 91 1.08 -0.86 3.29
CA ARG A 91 2.40 -0.21 3.12
C ARG A 91 2.31 1.31 2.96
N TYR A 92 1.39 1.81 2.15
CA TYR A 92 1.23 3.25 1.93
C TYR A 92 0.76 4.03 3.16
N ARG A 93 -0.11 3.40 3.96
CA ARG A 93 -0.56 3.96 5.24
C ARG A 93 0.58 3.95 6.26
N LEU A 94 1.33 2.85 6.32
CA LEU A 94 2.50 2.70 7.20
C LEU A 94 3.60 3.72 6.87
N GLU A 95 3.86 3.96 5.58
CA GLU A 95 4.77 5.01 5.11
C GLU A 95 4.30 6.39 5.57
N THR A 96 3.00 6.68 5.43
CA THR A 96 2.43 7.97 5.85
C THR A 96 2.59 8.19 7.35
N ILE A 97 2.42 7.14 8.16
CA ILE A 97 2.60 7.16 9.61
C ILE A 97 4.08 7.33 9.99
N ALA A 98 4.99 6.66 9.26
CA ALA A 98 6.43 6.72 9.50
C ALA A 98 7.04 8.10 9.21
N GLY A 99 6.38 8.90 8.37
CA GLY A 99 6.74 10.30 8.15
C GLY A 99 6.42 10.78 6.73
N ARG A 100 6.37 12.10 6.55
CA ARG A 100 6.18 12.71 5.24
C ARG A 100 7.49 12.62 4.44
N PRO A 101 7.44 12.34 3.12
CA PRO A 101 8.60 12.48 2.27
C PRO A 101 9.19 13.88 2.40
N THR A 102 10.52 13.98 2.45
CA THR A 102 11.23 15.25 2.52
C THR A 102 11.02 16.06 1.24
N ALA A 103 11.26 17.37 1.28
CA ALA A 103 11.12 18.23 0.10
C ALA A 103 12.05 17.78 -1.05
N GLU A 104 13.22 17.25 -0.72
CA GLU A 104 14.16 16.70 -1.70
C GLU A 104 13.58 15.46 -2.37
N GLU A 105 13.07 14.53 -1.56
CA GLU A 105 12.42 13.32 -2.04
C GLU A 105 11.26 13.69 -2.98
N VAL A 106 10.35 14.56 -2.55
CA VAL A 106 9.24 15.02 -3.42
C VAL A 106 9.74 15.60 -4.74
N ARG A 107 10.85 16.36 -4.74
CA ARG A 107 11.44 16.94 -5.96
C ARG A 107 12.00 15.86 -6.88
N VAL A 108 12.78 14.92 -6.35
CA VAL A 108 13.32 13.78 -7.11
C VAL A 108 12.19 12.99 -7.75
N ASN A 109 11.16 12.64 -6.99
CA ASN A 109 10.03 11.84 -7.51
C ASN A 109 9.25 12.53 -8.61
N ARG A 110 9.07 13.85 -8.53
CA ARG A 110 8.40 14.63 -9.59
C ARG A 110 9.21 14.70 -10.89
N SER A 111 10.52 14.42 -10.82
CA SER A 111 11.41 14.43 -11.99
C SER A 111 11.55 13.06 -12.68
N LEU A 112 11.06 11.98 -12.06
CA LEU A 112 11.15 10.63 -12.62
C LEU A 112 10.22 10.49 -13.84
N THR A 113 10.74 9.88 -14.91
CA THR A 113 9.89 9.41 -16.02
C THR A 113 9.06 8.20 -15.60
N MET A 114 8.00 7.89 -16.35
CA MET A 114 7.18 6.69 -16.09
C MET A 114 8.00 5.40 -16.12
N GLU A 115 9.02 5.32 -16.97
CA GLU A 115 9.92 4.17 -17.04
C GLU A 115 10.80 4.06 -15.78
N GLN A 116 11.40 5.18 -15.36
CA GLN A 116 12.21 5.24 -14.14
C GLN A 116 11.36 4.92 -12.90
N PHE A 117 10.14 5.43 -12.87
CA PHE A 117 9.17 5.11 -11.84
C PHE A 117 8.85 3.61 -11.82
N GLY A 118 8.64 2.99 -12.99
CA GLY A 118 8.43 1.54 -13.09
C GLY A 118 9.63 0.72 -12.62
N VAL A 119 10.86 1.17 -12.90
CA VAL A 119 12.10 0.52 -12.42
C VAL A 119 12.19 0.62 -10.90
N GLN A 120 11.99 1.82 -10.34
CA GLN A 120 12.02 2.06 -8.89
C GLN A 120 10.95 1.23 -8.17
N TYR A 121 9.72 1.25 -8.69
CA TYR A 121 8.61 0.48 -8.15
C TYR A 121 8.91 -1.03 -8.10
N ARG A 122 9.48 -1.59 -9.18
CA ARG A 122 9.91 -3.00 -9.18
C ARG A 122 11.01 -3.26 -8.15
N TYR A 123 12.01 -2.37 -8.06
CA TYR A 123 13.09 -2.50 -7.11
C TYR A 123 12.59 -2.54 -5.66
N GLU A 124 11.68 -1.64 -5.28
CA GLU A 124 11.09 -1.59 -3.93
C GLU A 124 10.32 -2.88 -3.59
N ARG A 125 9.60 -3.44 -4.55
CA ARG A 125 8.90 -4.72 -4.37
C ARG A 125 9.88 -5.89 -4.19
N ASP A 126 10.90 -5.95 -5.02
CA ASP A 126 11.92 -7.01 -4.96
C ASP A 126 12.69 -6.99 -3.64
N HIS A 127 12.91 -5.79 -3.07
CA HIS A 127 13.66 -5.57 -1.83
C HIS A 127 12.76 -5.27 -0.62
N ALA A 128 11.45 -5.51 -0.72
CA ALA A 128 10.50 -5.22 0.36
C ALA A 128 10.89 -5.87 1.70
N HIS A 129 11.49 -7.06 1.63
CA HIS A 129 11.95 -7.85 2.77
C HIS A 129 13.25 -7.33 3.43
N GLU A 130 13.89 -6.33 2.84
CA GLU A 130 15.07 -5.64 3.37
C GLU A 130 14.71 -4.25 3.92
N GLY A 131 13.53 -3.71 3.56
CA GLY A 131 13.05 -2.41 3.98
C GLY A 131 12.26 -2.39 5.30
N PRO A 132 11.53 -1.29 5.58
CA PRO A 132 10.75 -1.11 6.81
C PRO A 132 9.71 -2.21 7.07
N MET A 133 9.21 -2.86 6.02
CA MET A 133 8.27 -3.98 6.12
C MET A 133 8.80 -5.11 7.00
N PHE A 134 10.12 -5.39 6.94
CA PHE A 134 10.75 -6.37 7.82
C PHE A 134 10.57 -6.00 9.30
N GLY A 135 10.80 -4.73 9.65
CA GLY A 135 10.63 -4.23 11.01
C GLY A 135 9.18 -4.35 11.50
N TYR A 136 8.20 -4.03 10.65
CA TYR A 136 6.78 -4.16 11.00
C TYR A 136 6.37 -5.61 11.24
N VAL A 137 6.76 -6.54 10.36
CA VAL A 137 6.45 -7.96 10.52
C VAL A 137 7.19 -8.55 11.73
N LYS A 138 8.43 -8.14 12.00
CA LYS A 138 9.18 -8.58 13.20
C LYS A 138 8.50 -8.10 14.49
N ARG A 139 7.98 -6.87 14.52
CA ARG A 139 7.19 -6.38 15.66
C ARG A 139 5.89 -7.17 15.86
N ALA A 140 5.22 -7.57 14.78
CA ALA A 140 4.00 -8.40 14.86
C ALA A 140 4.31 -9.84 15.29
N HIS A 141 5.44 -10.40 14.87
CA HIS A 141 5.87 -11.77 15.13
C HIS A 141 7.30 -11.83 15.70
N PRO A 142 7.53 -11.39 16.95
CA PRO A 142 8.88 -11.25 17.51
C PRO A 142 9.62 -12.59 17.66
N ARG A 143 8.88 -13.70 17.75
CA ARG A 143 9.43 -15.07 17.86
C ARG A 143 9.67 -15.74 16.50
N ALA A 144 9.21 -15.15 15.41
CA ALA A 144 9.47 -15.71 14.09
C ALA A 144 10.94 -15.51 13.71
N ASP A 145 11.49 -16.53 13.07
CA ASP A 145 12.83 -16.49 12.50
C ASP A 145 12.92 -15.43 11.39
N ASP A 146 14.08 -14.78 11.26
CA ASP A 146 14.27 -13.68 10.32
C ASP A 146 14.14 -14.15 8.86
N GLN A 147 14.58 -15.38 8.55
CA GLN A 147 14.41 -15.95 7.23
C GLN A 147 12.93 -16.24 6.94
N ALA A 148 12.19 -16.72 7.95
CA ALA A 148 10.74 -16.94 7.83
C ALA A 148 10.01 -15.61 7.57
N ILE A 149 10.40 -14.53 8.23
CA ILE A 149 9.84 -13.18 8.02
C ILE A 149 10.13 -12.68 6.60
N ARG A 150 11.39 -12.77 6.15
CA ARG A 150 11.77 -12.36 4.78
C ARG A 150 10.96 -13.14 3.74
N GLN A 151 10.85 -14.45 3.93
CA GLN A 151 10.09 -15.31 3.03
C GLN A 151 8.60 -15.00 3.03
N ALA A 152 8.01 -14.68 4.19
CA ALA A 152 6.61 -14.28 4.28
C ALA A 152 6.34 -12.96 3.52
N ILE A 153 7.23 -11.97 3.64
CA ILE A 153 7.14 -10.71 2.90
C ILE A 153 7.26 -10.95 1.40
N ILE A 154 8.28 -11.69 0.96
CA ILE A 154 8.46 -12.04 -0.46
C ILE A 154 7.22 -12.75 -1.01
N THR A 155 6.61 -13.64 -0.21
CA THR A 155 5.41 -14.37 -0.62
C THR A 155 4.20 -13.45 -0.74
N ALA A 156 4.02 -12.52 0.19
CA ALA A 156 2.96 -11.50 0.13
C ALA A 156 3.06 -10.61 -1.11
N VAL A 157 4.27 -10.14 -1.45
CA VAL A 157 4.53 -9.34 -2.66
C VAL A 157 4.16 -10.14 -3.91
N LYS A 158 4.65 -11.39 -4.01
CA LYS A 158 4.38 -12.25 -5.17
C LYS A 158 2.91 -12.66 -5.29
N PHE A 159 2.19 -12.77 -4.17
CA PHE A 159 0.75 -13.01 -4.18
C PHE A 159 -0.01 -11.81 -4.77
N GLU A 160 0.35 -10.58 -4.40
CA GLU A 160 -0.19 -9.36 -5.04
C GLU A 160 0.14 -9.28 -6.52
N ASP A 161 1.40 -9.55 -6.91
CA ASP A 161 1.78 -9.60 -8.33
C ASP A 161 0.94 -10.61 -9.11
N ALA A 162 0.66 -11.77 -8.51
CA ALA A 162 -0.10 -12.83 -9.15
C ALA A 162 -1.54 -12.41 -9.44
N TYR A 163 -2.28 -11.88 -8.45
CA TYR A 163 -3.65 -11.47 -8.72
C TYR A 163 -3.73 -10.22 -9.61
N ASN A 164 -2.77 -9.29 -9.53
CA ASN A 164 -2.71 -8.15 -10.46
C ASN A 164 -2.47 -8.61 -11.90
N LYS A 165 -1.58 -9.58 -12.10
CA LYS A 165 -1.31 -10.16 -13.43
C LYS A 165 -2.51 -10.91 -14.02
N HIS A 166 -3.34 -11.52 -13.19
CA HIS A 166 -4.51 -12.29 -13.62
C HIS A 166 -5.76 -11.44 -13.81
N PHE A 167 -5.72 -10.15 -13.47
CA PHE A 167 -6.83 -9.26 -13.71
C PHE A 167 -6.92 -8.90 -15.20
N ASP A 168 -8.06 -9.19 -15.80
CA ASP A 168 -8.39 -8.87 -17.19
C ASP A 168 -9.86 -8.43 -17.26
N LEU A 169 -10.11 -7.20 -17.72
CA LEU A 169 -11.44 -6.58 -17.73
C LEU A 169 -12.24 -7.02 -18.97
N ASN A 170 -12.56 -8.31 -19.02
CA ASN A 170 -13.27 -8.96 -20.11
C ASN A 170 -14.68 -9.45 -19.76
N ALA A 171 -15.14 -9.22 -18.53
CA ALA A 171 -16.47 -9.58 -18.03
C ALA A 171 -16.95 -8.58 -16.98
N ASP A 172 -17.97 -8.97 -16.18
CA ASP A 172 -18.36 -8.22 -14.99
C ASP A 172 -17.13 -7.94 -14.10
N PHE A 173 -17.02 -6.70 -13.63
CA PHE A 173 -15.85 -6.23 -12.88
C PHE A 173 -15.57 -7.07 -11.64
N TRP A 174 -16.60 -7.40 -10.86
CA TRP A 174 -16.42 -8.19 -9.64
C TRP A 174 -16.07 -9.64 -9.97
N ASP A 175 -16.66 -10.20 -11.04
CA ASP A 175 -16.25 -11.52 -11.52
C ASP A 175 -14.78 -11.54 -11.95
N CYS A 176 -14.29 -10.49 -12.62
CA CYS A 176 -12.87 -10.35 -12.97
C CYS A 176 -11.97 -10.34 -11.73
N VAL A 177 -12.32 -9.55 -10.70
CA VAL A 177 -11.60 -9.48 -9.41
C VAL A 177 -11.57 -10.86 -8.73
N VAL A 178 -12.74 -11.51 -8.61
CA VAL A 178 -12.85 -12.82 -7.95
C VAL A 178 -12.04 -13.87 -8.70
N ARG A 179 -12.11 -13.91 -10.03
CA ARG A 179 -11.32 -14.84 -10.86
C ARG A 179 -9.82 -14.62 -10.72
N ALA A 180 -9.37 -13.37 -10.72
CA ALA A 180 -7.96 -13.04 -10.61
C ALA A 180 -7.36 -13.52 -9.27
N VAL A 181 -8.05 -13.25 -8.16
CA VAL A 181 -7.63 -13.72 -6.83
C VAL A 181 -7.73 -15.25 -6.72
N ALA A 182 -8.77 -15.87 -7.28
CA ALA A 182 -8.90 -17.32 -7.28
C ALA A 182 -7.77 -18.02 -8.05
N GLN A 183 -7.29 -17.43 -9.16
CA GLN A 183 -6.13 -17.95 -9.88
C GLN A 183 -4.85 -17.81 -9.06
N ALA A 184 -4.63 -16.68 -8.40
CA ALA A 184 -3.49 -16.49 -7.51
C ALA A 184 -3.52 -17.45 -6.31
N ALA A 185 -4.70 -17.69 -5.72
CA ALA A 185 -4.89 -18.59 -4.59
C ALA A 185 -4.46 -20.04 -4.89
N ARG A 186 -4.57 -20.50 -6.15
CA ARG A 186 -4.08 -21.83 -6.55
C ARG A 186 -2.56 -21.96 -6.39
N LYS A 187 -1.82 -20.86 -6.56
CA LYS A 187 -0.36 -20.82 -6.42
C LYS A 187 0.08 -20.51 -4.97
N TYR A 188 -0.78 -19.86 -4.20
CA TYR A 188 -0.51 -19.44 -2.82
C TYR A 188 -1.61 -19.94 -1.88
N PRO A 189 -1.80 -21.26 -1.70
CA PRO A 189 -2.99 -21.82 -1.02
C PRO A 189 -2.97 -21.66 0.51
N HIS A 190 -1.87 -21.18 1.09
CA HIS A 190 -1.64 -21.18 2.54
C HIS A 190 -2.15 -19.93 3.26
N TYR A 191 -2.80 -19.00 2.56
CA TYR A 191 -3.50 -17.88 3.17
C TYR A 191 -4.87 -18.30 3.72
N LEU A 192 -5.36 -17.56 4.71
CA LEU A 192 -6.72 -17.69 5.24
C LEU A 192 -7.76 -17.19 4.22
N GLU A 193 -9.00 -17.68 4.30
CA GLU A 193 -10.09 -17.19 3.43
C GLU A 193 -10.36 -15.69 3.62
N THR A 194 -10.17 -15.18 4.84
CA THR A 194 -10.25 -13.74 5.12
C THR A 194 -9.23 -12.95 4.31
N THR A 195 -8.02 -13.49 4.14
CA THR A 195 -6.96 -12.86 3.34
C THR A 195 -7.30 -12.83 1.86
N TYR A 196 -7.87 -13.90 1.30
CA TYR A 196 -8.36 -13.86 -0.09
C TYR A 196 -9.50 -12.87 -0.29
N ARG A 197 -10.45 -12.79 0.66
CA ARG A 197 -11.52 -11.80 0.62
C ARG A 197 -10.97 -10.37 0.66
N ASP A 198 -10.00 -10.12 1.53
CA ASP A 198 -9.38 -8.81 1.67
C ASP A 198 -8.57 -8.47 0.40
N ALA A 199 -7.92 -9.45 -0.24
CA ALA A 199 -7.24 -9.29 -1.53
C ALA A 199 -8.19 -8.90 -2.67
N ARG A 200 -9.41 -9.48 -2.72
CA ARG A 200 -10.44 -9.08 -3.68
C ARG A 200 -10.82 -7.61 -3.48
N SER A 201 -10.97 -7.18 -2.23
CA SER A 201 -11.31 -5.78 -1.90
C SER A 201 -10.18 -4.82 -2.29
N ASP A 202 -8.92 -5.24 -2.10
CA ASP A 202 -7.73 -4.46 -2.47
C ASP A 202 -7.61 -4.29 -3.98
N LEU A 203 -7.73 -5.39 -4.73
CA LEU A 203 -7.70 -5.38 -6.19
C LEU A 203 -8.84 -4.51 -6.75
N ALA A 204 -10.05 -4.64 -6.21
CA ALA A 204 -11.18 -3.82 -6.61
C ALA A 204 -10.96 -2.32 -6.36
N TYR A 205 -10.24 -1.96 -5.29
CA TYR A 205 -9.91 -0.57 -4.99
C TYR A 205 -8.90 0.01 -6.00
N TYR A 206 -7.87 -0.75 -6.39
CA TYR A 206 -6.86 -0.27 -7.33
C TYR A 206 -7.30 -0.27 -8.80
N MET A 207 -8.28 -1.09 -9.17
CA MET A 207 -8.72 -1.24 -10.57
C MET A 207 -9.95 -0.38 -10.91
N LYS A 208 -10.47 0.41 -9.96
CA LYS A 208 -11.64 1.28 -10.13
C LYS A 208 -11.25 2.76 -10.17
#